data_AF-A0A2E9TYW7-F1
#
_entry.id   AF-A0A2E9TYW7-F1
#
_cell.length_a   1.000
_cell.length_b   1.000
_cell.length_c   1.000
_cell.angle_alpha   90.00
_cell.angle_beta   90.00
_cell.angle_gamma   90.00
#
_symmetry.space_group_name_H-M   'P 1'
#
loop_
_entity.id
_entity.type
_entity.pdbx_description
1 polymer ?
#
loop_
_entity_poly.entity_id
_entity_poly.type
_entity_poly.pdbx_seq_one_letter_code
_entity_poly.pdbx_strand_id
1 'polypeptide(L)'
;MASSNKQIILTTILLAVLFIGGIIFKSLFPEGPILDAVPNPISDKTRTERFRDENQLTPNPQRNLYFGDLHVHTSLSLDAYIGGTLANPEDAYQFARGNAIKVLGKEVQIDRPLDFINVARILTNDIWSNIIQNSSMD
;
A
#
# COMPACT_ATOMS: atom_id res chain seq x y z
N MET A 1 -11.02 -39.91 33.17
CA MET A 1 -11.09 -38.83 34.19
C MET A 1 -9.83 -37.95 34.29
N ALA A 2 -8.71 -38.24 33.61
CA ALA A 2 -7.47 -37.46 33.75
C ALA A 2 -7.31 -36.22 32.83
N SER A 3 -8.16 -36.02 31.80
CA SER A 3 -7.99 -34.90 30.84
C SER A 3 -8.54 -33.56 31.33
N SER A 4 -9.56 -33.58 32.20
CA SER A 4 -10.22 -32.37 32.72
C SER A 4 -9.25 -31.46 33.48
N ASN A 5 -8.44 -32.04 34.36
CA ASN A 5 -7.50 -31.25 35.18
C ASN A 5 -6.38 -30.66 34.33
N LYS A 6 -5.89 -31.40 33.32
CA LYS A 6 -4.89 -30.86 32.36
C LYS A 6 -5.46 -29.73 31.53
N GLN A 7 -6.70 -29.83 31.06
CA GLN A 7 -7.34 -28.75 30.31
C GLN A 7 -7.57 -27.52 31.19
N ILE A 8 -8.03 -27.70 32.44
CA ILE A 8 -8.20 -26.59 33.40
C ILE A 8 -6.86 -25.87 33.64
N ILE A 9 -5.78 -26.62 33.86
CA ILE A 9 -4.43 -26.07 34.05
C ILE A 9 -3.95 -25.32 32.79
N LEU A 10 -4.13 -25.90 31.61
CA LEU A 10 -3.75 -25.25 30.35
C LEU A 10 -4.54 -23.97 30.10
N THR A 11 -5.85 -23.97 30.36
CA THR A 11 -6.69 -22.77 30.21
C THR A 11 -6.33 -21.68 31.20
N THR A 12 -5.98 -22.03 32.44
CA THR A 12 -5.56 -21.04 33.44
C THR A 12 -4.19 -20.44 33.10
N ILE A 13 -3.25 -21.25 32.60
CA ILE A 13 -1.95 -20.74 32.11
C ILE A 13 -2.16 -19.81 30.91
N LEU A 14 -3.01 -20.18 29.94
CA LEU A 14 -3.29 -19.35 28.77
C LEU A 14 -3.90 -18.00 29.17
N LEU A 15 -4.87 -18.00 30.09
CA LEU A 15 -5.48 -16.77 30.60
C LEU A 15 -4.46 -15.90 31.35
N ALA A 16 -3.59 -16.51 32.16
CA ALA A 16 -2.52 -15.78 32.85
C ALA A 16 -1.54 -15.14 31.86
N VAL A 17 -1.14 -15.87 30.81
CA VAL A 17 -0.26 -15.35 29.75
C VAL A 17 -0.92 -14.20 28.99
N LEU A 18 -2.19 -14.33 28.62
CA LEU A 18 -2.93 -13.25 27.94
C LEU A 18 -3.10 -12.02 28.85
N PHE A 19 -3.36 -12.22 30.14
CA PHE A 19 -3.50 -11.13 31.11
C PHE A 19 -2.18 -10.39 31.34
N ILE A 20 -1.09 -11.12 31.60
CA ILE A 20 0.25 -10.55 31.75
C ILE A 20 0.69 -9.86 30.46
N GLY A 21 0.46 -10.50 29.30
CA GLY A 21 0.74 -9.95 27.99
C GLY A 21 -0.03 -8.64 27.75
N GLY A 22 -1.30 -8.57 28.14
CA GLY A 22 -2.11 -7.35 28.07
C GLY A 22 -1.58 -6.21 28.95
N ILE A 23 -1.10 -6.52 30.16
CA ILE A 23 -0.46 -5.53 31.05
C ILE A 23 0.83 -5.01 30.44
N ILE A 24 1.70 -5.91 29.93
CA ILE A 24 2.96 -5.54 29.28
C ILE A 24 2.68 -4.70 28.03
N PHE A 25 1.71 -5.09 27.20
CA PHE A 25 1.31 -4.35 26.01
C PHE A 25 0.84 -2.94 26.38
N LYS A 26 -0.04 -2.79 27.38
CA LYS A 26 -0.50 -1.48 27.85
C LYS A 26 0.63 -0.64 28.46
N SER A 27 1.63 -1.28 29.08
CA SER A 27 2.81 -0.59 29.61
C SER A 27 3.77 -0.12 28.52
N LEU A 28 3.86 -0.85 27.40
CA LEU A 28 4.71 -0.51 26.26
C LEU A 28 4.04 0.47 25.28
N PHE A 29 2.71 0.43 25.22
CA PHE A 29 1.87 1.31 24.40
C PHE A 29 0.89 2.09 25.29
N PRO A 30 1.41 3.02 26.14
CA PRO A 30 0.60 3.76 27.11
C PRO A 30 -0.38 4.73 26.46
N GLU A 31 -0.05 5.21 25.26
CA GLU A 31 -0.93 6.00 24.43
C GLU A 31 -1.49 5.07 23.34
N GLY A 32 -2.83 4.99 23.27
CA GLY A 32 -3.49 4.28 22.17
C GLY A 32 -3.16 4.92 20.81
N PRO A 33 -3.70 4.38 19.70
CA PRO A 33 -3.55 5.06 18.42
C PRO A 33 -4.02 6.51 18.55
N ILE A 34 -3.21 7.44 18.08
CA ILE A 34 -3.54 8.87 18.07
C ILE A 34 -4.80 9.01 17.20
N LEU A 35 -5.96 9.16 17.84
CA LEU A 35 -7.23 9.41 17.18
C LEU A 35 -7.54 10.91 17.08
N ASP A 36 -6.67 11.74 17.66
CA ASP A 36 -6.75 13.17 17.50
C ASP A 36 -6.66 13.47 16.01
N ALA A 37 -7.59 14.30 15.53
CA ALA A 37 -7.52 14.82 14.19
C ALA A 37 -6.17 15.51 14.05
N VAL A 38 -5.24 14.90 13.32
CA VAL A 38 -3.96 15.52 12.98
C VAL A 38 -4.33 16.82 12.28
N PRO A 39 -4.06 18.00 12.90
CA PRO A 39 -4.32 19.26 12.24
C PRO A 39 -3.58 19.18 10.92
N ASN A 40 -4.27 19.43 9.82
CA ASN A 40 -3.64 19.55 8.52
C ASN A 40 -3.27 21.03 8.34
N PRO A 41 -2.08 21.50 8.78
CA PRO A 41 -1.67 22.89 8.62
C PRO A 41 -1.43 23.24 7.15
N ILE A 42 -1.44 22.24 6.27
CA ILE A 42 -1.49 22.43 4.83
C ILE A 42 -2.89 22.95 4.51
N SER A 43 -3.05 24.27 4.63
CA SER A 43 -3.95 24.99 3.73
C SER A 43 -3.62 24.50 2.34
N ASP A 44 -4.62 24.06 1.59
CA ASP A 44 -4.54 23.54 0.23
C ASP A 44 -4.00 24.62 -0.72
N LYS A 45 -2.72 24.98 -0.53
CA LYS A 45 -1.92 25.81 -1.41
C LYS A 45 -1.59 25.05 -2.66
N THR A 46 -1.54 23.72 -2.58
CA THR A 46 -1.40 22.84 -3.76
C THR A 46 -2.55 23.01 -4.73
N ARG A 47 -3.76 23.41 -4.33
CA ARG A 47 -4.83 23.75 -5.28
C ARG A 47 -4.63 25.12 -5.93
N THR A 48 -4.34 26.17 -5.14
CA THR A 48 -4.16 27.52 -5.70
C THR A 48 -2.90 27.64 -6.57
N GLU A 49 -1.78 27.06 -6.14
CA GLU A 49 -0.55 27.00 -6.92
C GLU A 49 -0.69 26.05 -8.12
N ARG A 50 -1.40 24.91 -8.00
CA ARG A 50 -1.70 24.07 -9.19
C ARG A 50 -2.44 24.84 -10.27
N PHE A 51 -3.44 25.65 -9.93
CA PHE A 51 -4.14 26.46 -10.93
C PHE A 51 -3.23 27.52 -11.56
N ARG A 52 -2.25 28.03 -10.81
CA ARG A 52 -1.25 28.98 -11.31
C ARG A 52 -0.30 28.28 -12.28
N ASP A 53 0.21 27.11 -11.91
CA ASP A 53 1.12 26.31 -12.73
C ASP A 53 0.42 25.76 -13.98
N GLU A 54 -0.82 25.26 -13.85
CA GLU A 54 -1.61 24.76 -14.97
C GLU A 54 -1.90 25.85 -16.00
N ASN A 55 -2.13 27.10 -15.57
CA ASN A 55 -2.27 28.25 -16.47
C ASN A 55 -0.95 28.65 -17.17
N GLN A 56 0.20 28.17 -16.69
CA GLN A 56 1.51 28.38 -17.32
C GLN A 56 1.92 27.21 -18.23
N LEU A 57 1.27 26.06 -18.12
CA LEU A 57 1.53 24.91 -18.98
C LEU A 57 0.94 25.15 -20.38
N THR A 58 1.72 24.82 -21.41
CA THR A 58 1.18 24.79 -22.77
C THR A 58 0.30 23.54 -22.90
N PRO A 59 -1.00 23.68 -23.21
CA PRO A 59 -1.89 22.52 -23.36
C PRO A 59 -1.36 21.59 -24.45
N ASN A 60 -1.45 20.28 -24.23
CA ASN A 60 -1.05 19.30 -25.24
C ASN A 60 -1.82 19.55 -26.57
N PRO A 61 -1.16 20.00 -27.64
CA PRO A 61 -1.83 20.36 -28.89
C PRO A 61 -2.48 19.16 -29.58
N GLN A 62 -1.96 17.95 -29.33
CA GLN A 62 -2.50 16.71 -29.88
C GLN A 62 -3.66 16.16 -29.04
N ARG A 63 -3.89 16.71 -27.82
CA ARG A 63 -4.91 16.25 -26.86
C ARG A 63 -4.86 14.74 -26.60
N ASN A 64 -3.66 14.16 -26.60
CA ASN A 64 -3.46 12.73 -26.33
C ASN A 64 -3.95 12.42 -24.91
N LEU A 65 -4.82 11.43 -24.79
CA LEU A 65 -5.30 10.90 -23.52
C LEU A 65 -4.46 9.68 -23.14
N TYR A 66 -3.85 9.71 -21.97
CA TYR A 66 -3.09 8.59 -21.42
C TYR A 66 -3.89 7.93 -20.29
N PHE A 67 -3.94 6.60 -20.30
CA PHE A 67 -4.66 5.78 -19.35
C PHE A 67 -3.68 4.87 -18.63
N GLY A 68 -3.64 4.95 -17.32
CA GLY A 68 -2.70 4.18 -16.52
C GLY A 68 -3.10 4.08 -15.06
N ASP A 69 -2.38 3.26 -14.32
CA ASP A 69 -2.58 3.04 -12.89
C ASP A 69 -1.39 3.58 -12.10
N LEU A 70 -1.66 4.32 -11.03
CA LEU A 70 -0.64 4.91 -10.16
C LEU A 70 -0.36 4.09 -8.91
N HIS A 71 -1.13 3.03 -8.63
CA HIS A 71 -0.97 2.28 -7.40
C HIS A 71 -1.31 0.80 -7.58
N VAL A 72 -0.32 0.02 -8.02
CA VAL A 72 -0.45 -1.43 -8.19
C VAL A 72 0.38 -2.18 -7.16
N HIS A 73 -0.27 -3.05 -6.38
CA HIS A 73 0.39 -3.94 -5.44
C HIS A 73 0.87 -5.22 -6.12
N THR A 74 2.01 -5.74 -5.68
CA THR A 74 2.60 -7.00 -6.16
C THR A 74 3.00 -7.87 -4.97
N SER A 75 3.50 -9.07 -5.22
CA SER A 75 4.05 -9.97 -4.20
C SER A 75 5.08 -9.33 -3.25
N LEU A 76 5.63 -8.17 -3.62
CA LEU A 76 6.52 -7.35 -2.80
C LEU A 76 5.80 -6.50 -1.75
N SER A 77 4.48 -6.59 -1.62
CA SER A 77 3.73 -5.97 -0.54
C SER A 77 3.14 -7.00 0.43
N LEU A 78 3.15 -6.67 1.73
CA LEU A 78 2.75 -7.60 2.79
C LEU A 78 1.30 -8.06 2.65
N ASP A 79 0.41 -7.14 2.27
CA ASP A 79 -1.01 -7.37 2.05
C ASP A 79 -1.28 -8.27 0.84
N ALA A 80 -0.60 -8.03 -0.29
CA ALA A 80 -0.72 -8.86 -1.49
C ALA A 80 -0.17 -10.27 -1.27
N TYR A 81 0.95 -10.38 -0.54
CA TYR A 81 1.56 -11.67 -0.20
C TYR A 81 0.64 -12.51 0.71
N ILE A 82 0.13 -11.92 1.80
CA ILE A 82 -0.80 -12.61 2.71
C ILE A 82 -2.14 -12.89 2.01
N GLY A 83 -2.59 -12.00 1.13
CA GLY A 83 -3.80 -12.15 0.33
C GLY A 83 -3.70 -13.20 -0.79
N GLY A 84 -2.52 -13.77 -1.03
CA GLY A 84 -2.29 -14.82 -2.04
C GLY A 84 -2.09 -14.30 -3.47
N THR A 85 -2.07 -12.98 -3.67
CA THR A 85 -1.73 -12.36 -4.96
C THR A 85 -0.21 -12.36 -5.11
N LEU A 86 0.33 -13.49 -5.59
CA LEU A 86 1.77 -13.72 -5.74
C LEU A 86 2.34 -13.23 -7.08
N ALA A 87 1.61 -12.38 -7.81
CA ALA A 87 2.09 -11.79 -9.06
C ALA A 87 3.28 -10.87 -8.78
N ASN A 88 4.37 -11.05 -9.52
CA ASN A 88 5.58 -10.25 -9.36
C ASN A 88 5.47 -8.92 -10.12
N PRO A 89 6.36 -7.93 -9.86
CA PRO A 89 6.42 -6.70 -10.63
C PRO A 89 6.53 -6.89 -12.14
N GLU A 90 7.27 -7.92 -12.58
CA GLU A 90 7.36 -8.26 -14.00
C GLU A 90 6.01 -8.70 -14.56
N ASP A 91 5.24 -9.50 -13.81
CA ASP A 91 3.90 -9.91 -14.22
C ASP A 91 2.97 -8.68 -14.31
N ALA A 92 3.07 -7.73 -13.38
CA ALA A 92 2.33 -6.48 -13.44
C ALA A 92 2.68 -5.65 -14.69
N TYR A 93 3.96 -5.58 -15.05
CA TYR A 93 4.41 -4.92 -16.29
C TYR A 93 3.87 -5.62 -17.54
N GLN A 94 3.93 -6.95 -17.59
CA GLN A 94 3.43 -7.74 -18.71
C GLN A 94 1.91 -7.64 -18.84
N PHE A 95 1.19 -7.64 -17.73
CA PHE A 95 -0.25 -7.39 -17.69
C PHE A 95 -0.59 -5.99 -18.22
N ALA A 96 0.14 -4.95 -17.79
CA ALA A 96 -0.05 -3.58 -18.30
C ALA A 96 0.20 -3.46 -19.80
N ARG A 97 1.10 -4.28 -20.36
CA ARG A 97 1.36 -4.37 -21.81
C ARG A 97 0.28 -5.13 -22.59
N GLY A 98 -0.72 -5.69 -21.90
CA GLY A 98 -1.80 -6.46 -22.49
C GLY A 98 -1.50 -7.96 -22.62
N ASN A 99 -0.42 -8.47 -22.02
CA ASN A 99 -0.15 -9.91 -22.00
C ASN A 99 -0.99 -10.60 -20.93
N ALA A 100 -1.41 -11.83 -21.19
CA ALA A 100 -2.07 -12.65 -20.18
C ALA A 100 -1.07 -13.07 -19.09
N ILE A 101 -1.47 -12.94 -17.83
CA ILE A 101 -0.71 -13.42 -16.67
C ILE A 101 -1.53 -14.39 -15.84
N LYS A 102 -0.87 -15.24 -15.07
CA LYS A 102 -1.53 -16.20 -14.20
C LYS A 102 -1.62 -15.65 -12.78
N VAL A 103 -2.83 -15.40 -12.31
CA VAL A 103 -3.12 -14.94 -10.95
C VAL A 103 -4.03 -15.97 -10.28
N LEU A 104 -3.62 -16.49 -9.12
CA LEU A 104 -4.39 -17.48 -8.34
C LEU A 104 -4.87 -18.68 -9.18
N GLY A 105 -4.04 -19.15 -10.11
CA GLY A 105 -4.37 -20.30 -10.97
C GLY A 105 -5.21 -19.97 -12.21
N LYS A 106 -5.68 -18.74 -12.37
CA LYS A 106 -6.47 -18.28 -13.52
C LYS A 106 -5.63 -17.38 -14.42
N GLU A 107 -5.84 -17.47 -15.72
CA GLU A 107 -5.31 -16.49 -16.67
C GLU A 107 -6.18 -15.24 -16.64
N VAL A 108 -5.52 -14.09 -16.50
CA VAL A 108 -6.14 -12.77 -16.46
C VAL A 108 -5.41 -11.89 -17.46
N GLN A 109 -6.18 -11.15 -18.25
CA GLN A 109 -5.66 -10.23 -19.27
C GLN A 109 -6.51 -8.96 -19.26
N ILE A 110 -5.88 -7.82 -19.47
CA ILE A 110 -6.57 -6.53 -19.59
C ILE A 110 -7.03 -6.32 -21.03
N ASP A 111 -8.24 -5.79 -21.21
CA ASP A 111 -8.84 -5.60 -22.55
C ASP A 111 -8.04 -4.62 -23.43
N ARG A 112 -7.38 -3.64 -22.81
CA ARG A 112 -6.51 -2.68 -23.48
C ARG A 112 -5.21 -2.47 -22.69
N PRO A 113 -4.05 -2.36 -23.37
CA PRO A 113 -2.82 -1.97 -22.71
C PRO A 113 -2.93 -0.60 -22.01
N LEU A 114 -2.17 -0.45 -20.93
CA LEU A 114 -1.99 0.81 -20.20
C LEU A 114 -0.81 1.60 -20.78
N ASP A 115 -0.94 2.93 -20.78
CA ASP A 115 0.11 3.85 -21.20
C ASP A 115 1.19 4.01 -20.12
N PHE A 116 0.81 3.84 -18.85
CA PHE A 116 1.71 3.83 -17.72
C PHE A 116 1.18 2.97 -16.58
N ILE A 117 2.08 2.45 -15.75
CA ILE A 117 1.77 1.73 -14.52
C ILE A 117 2.82 2.05 -13.46
N ASN A 118 2.39 2.24 -12.22
CA ASN A 118 3.28 2.38 -11.07
C ASN A 118 3.10 1.19 -10.12
N VAL A 119 4.21 0.48 -9.87
CA VAL A 119 4.23 -0.70 -9.00
C VAL A 119 4.71 -0.31 -7.62
N ALA A 120 3.82 -0.41 -6.64
CA ALA A 120 4.11 -0.18 -5.24
C ALA A 120 4.83 -1.39 -4.62
N ARG A 121 5.85 -1.08 -3.80
CA ARG A 121 6.60 -2.05 -2.97
C ARG A 121 6.45 -1.63 -1.52
N ILE A 122 6.11 -2.58 -0.64
CA ILE A 122 6.22 -2.36 0.81
C ILE A 122 7.52 -2.98 1.27
N LEU A 123 8.57 -2.16 1.34
CA LEU A 123 9.61 -2.25 2.37
C LEU A 123 10.12 -0.84 2.65
N THR A 124 9.89 -0.40 3.89
CA THR A 124 10.63 0.61 4.68
C THR A 124 10.74 2.03 4.11
N ASN A 125 10.06 2.95 4.78
CA ASN A 125 10.33 4.36 5.12
C ASN A 125 11.23 5.32 4.30
N ASP A 126 12.00 4.97 3.26
CA ASP A 126 13.07 5.89 2.79
C ASP A 126 13.48 5.82 1.30
N ILE A 127 12.56 5.72 0.33
CA ILE A 127 12.96 5.82 -1.11
C ILE A 127 12.11 6.78 -1.98
N TRP A 128 11.06 7.42 -1.45
CA TRP A 128 10.18 8.27 -2.29
C TRP A 128 10.43 9.79 -2.22
N SER A 129 11.40 10.28 -1.44
CA SER A 129 11.68 11.72 -1.36
C SER A 129 12.41 12.31 -2.57
N ASN A 130 13.01 11.51 -3.45
CA ASN A 130 13.91 12.00 -4.50
C ASN A 130 13.41 11.87 -5.95
N ILE A 131 12.19 11.36 -6.20
CA ILE A 131 11.69 11.18 -7.59
C ILE A 131 10.90 12.39 -8.10
N ILE A 132 10.37 13.25 -7.22
CA ILE A 132 9.58 14.42 -7.63
C ILE A 132 10.46 15.69 -7.84
N GLN A 133 11.73 15.68 -7.42
CA GLN A 133 12.55 16.91 -7.44
C GLN A 133 13.39 17.12 -8.72
N ASN A 134 13.45 16.15 -9.63
CA ASN A 134 14.35 16.21 -10.79
C ASN A 134 13.68 16.42 -12.15
N SER A 135 12.38 16.74 -12.20
CA SER A 135 11.68 17.07 -13.46
C SER A 135 11.49 18.58 -13.69
N SER A 136 12.20 19.43 -12.94
CA SER A 136 12.19 20.89 -13.13
C SER A 136 13.49 21.45 -13.71
N MET A 137 14.35 20.62 -14.30
CA MET A 137 15.43 21.05 -15.17
C MET A 137 15.38 20.21 -16.44
N ASP A 138 14.64 20.72 -17.42
CA ASP A 138 14.96 20.78 -18.85
C ASP A 138 13.82 21.46 -19.61
#